data_AF-A0A1B6DAE6-F1
#
_entry.id   AF-A0A1B6DAE6-F1
#
_cell.length_a   1.000
_cell.length_b   1.000
_cell.length_c   1.000
_cell.angle_alpha   90.00
_cell.angle_beta   90.00
_cell.angle_gamma   90.00
#
_symmetry.space_group_name_H-M   'P 1'
#
loop_
_entity.id
_entity.type
_entity.pdbx_description
1 polymer ?
#
loop_
_entity_poly.entity_id
_entity_poly.type
_entity_poly.pdbx_seq_one_letter_code
_entity_poly.pdbx_strand_id
1 'polypeptide(L)'
;TTLVPLPLPSTQYADSDSGSDVDESELRRQLLKDKWRQLFDKYDPEGFGEIPWDDFVEVLKTPEFVNEVTPNKRDILVERAQDRKTSAITFQDFVNVMSGKRSRS
;
A
#
# COMPACT_ATOMS: atom_id res chain seq x y z
N THR A 1 22.12 33.64 -58.67
CA THR A 1 21.94 34.27 -57.35
C THR A 1 21.21 33.27 -56.47
N THR A 2 21.84 32.89 -55.37
CA THR A 2 21.48 31.70 -54.58
C THR A 2 20.28 32.00 -53.67
N LEU A 3 19.26 31.14 -53.68
CA LEU A 3 18.16 31.17 -52.71
C LEU A 3 18.66 30.54 -51.40
N VAL A 4 18.65 31.31 -50.31
CA VAL A 4 19.02 30.87 -48.96
C VAL A 4 17.74 30.50 -48.21
N PRO A 5 17.55 29.26 -47.73
CA PRO A 5 16.46 28.97 -46.79
C PRO A 5 16.91 29.24 -45.34
N LEU A 6 16.03 29.91 -44.58
CA LEU A 6 16.19 30.22 -43.14
C LEU A 6 16.39 28.93 -42.31
N PRO A 7 17.21 28.95 -41.24
CA PRO A 7 17.23 27.87 -40.26
C PRO A 7 15.96 27.94 -39.41
N LEU A 8 15.21 26.83 -39.37
CA LEU A 8 14.14 26.64 -38.39
C LEU A 8 14.76 26.56 -36.98
N PRO A 9 14.17 27.15 -35.94
CA PRO A 9 14.55 26.83 -34.58
C PRO A 9 14.19 25.36 -34.36
N SER A 10 15.20 24.50 -34.24
CA SER A 10 15.00 23.12 -33.79
C SER A 10 14.27 23.19 -32.46
N THR A 11 12.99 22.83 -32.50
CA THR A 11 12.15 22.57 -31.35
C THR A 11 13.00 21.95 -30.25
N GLN A 12 13.04 22.65 -29.14
CA GLN A 12 13.50 22.18 -27.85
C GLN A 12 12.74 20.89 -27.56
N TYR A 13 13.36 19.74 -27.85
CA TYR A 13 12.83 18.45 -27.45
C TYR A 13 12.89 18.43 -25.93
N ALA A 14 11.70 18.50 -25.36
CA ALA A 14 11.45 18.53 -23.94
C ALA A 14 12.24 17.42 -23.26
N ASP A 15 13.11 17.87 -22.35
CA ASP A 15 13.57 17.13 -21.20
C ASP A 15 12.32 16.64 -20.42
N SER A 16 11.98 15.36 -20.57
CA SER A 16 10.96 14.68 -19.75
C SER A 16 11.08 13.16 -19.93
N ASP A 17 12.26 12.63 -19.63
CA ASP A 17 12.43 11.24 -19.24
C ASP A 17 12.81 11.21 -17.74
N SER A 18 11.88 11.67 -16.90
CA SER A 18 12.04 11.63 -15.44
C SER A 18 10.67 11.68 -14.76
N GLY A 19 9.85 10.66 -15.02
CA GLY A 19 8.54 10.51 -14.37
C GLY A 19 8.17 9.06 -14.02
N SER A 20 8.89 8.06 -14.53
CA SER A 20 8.51 6.65 -14.44
C SER A 20 8.68 6.03 -13.04
N ASP A 21 9.63 6.48 -12.23
CA ASP A 21 9.88 5.88 -10.90
C ASP A 21 8.78 6.19 -9.86
N VAL A 22 8.08 7.33 -10.04
CA VAL A 22 7.06 7.80 -9.10
C VAL A 22 5.73 7.07 -9.33
N ASP A 23 5.35 6.86 -10.59
CA ASP A 23 4.14 6.13 -10.98
C ASP A 23 4.21 4.63 -10.64
N GLU A 24 5.37 3.98 -10.81
CA GLU A 24 5.52 2.56 -10.42
C GLU A 24 5.35 2.33 -8.92
N SER A 25 5.80 3.29 -8.10
CA SER A 25 5.72 3.20 -6.64
C SER A 25 4.27 3.37 -6.15
N GLU A 26 3.51 4.26 -6.77
CA GLU A 26 2.06 4.41 -6.56
C GLU A 26 1.32 3.13 -6.96
N LEU A 27 1.62 2.61 -8.16
CA LEU A 27 0.99 1.40 -8.70
C LEU A 27 1.27 0.18 -7.81
N ARG A 28 2.52 -0.02 -7.38
CA ARG A 28 2.88 -1.10 -6.43
C ARG A 28 2.12 -0.97 -5.12
N ARG A 29 1.95 0.25 -4.61
CA ARG A 29 1.21 0.49 -3.36
C ARG A 29 -0.27 0.20 -3.53
N GLN A 30 -0.86 0.53 -4.67
CA GLN A 30 -2.24 0.20 -5.01
C GLN A 30 -2.46 -1.30 -5.15
N LEU A 31 -1.59 -2.00 -5.88
CA LEU A 31 -1.64 -3.45 -6.02
C LEU A 31 -1.52 -4.16 -4.66
N LEU A 32 -0.63 -3.68 -3.79
CA LEU A 32 -0.51 -4.19 -2.43
C LEU A 32 -1.78 -3.93 -1.62
N LYS A 33 -2.36 -2.72 -1.71
CA LYS A 33 -3.61 -2.39 -1.03
C LYS A 33 -4.75 -3.31 -1.46
N ASP A 34 -4.88 -3.59 -2.75
CA ASP A 34 -5.91 -4.49 -3.27
C ASP A 34 -5.69 -5.93 -2.80
N LYS A 35 -4.43 -6.40 -2.76
CA LYS A 35 -4.08 -7.69 -2.17
C LYS A 35 -4.49 -7.77 -0.69
N TRP A 36 -4.18 -6.74 0.09
CA TRP A 36 -4.56 -6.67 1.50
C TRP A 36 -6.07 -6.64 1.68
N ARG A 37 -6.81 -6.01 0.75
CA ARG A 37 -8.27 -6.00 0.75
C ARG A 37 -8.85 -7.39 0.57
N GLN A 38 -8.37 -8.12 -0.43
CA GLN A 38 -8.82 -9.49 -0.67
C GLN A 38 -8.52 -10.41 0.52
N LEU A 39 -7.35 -10.23 1.15
CA LEU A 39 -7.02 -10.97 2.36
C LEU A 39 -7.95 -10.60 3.52
N PHE A 40 -8.25 -9.31 3.70
CA PHE A 40 -9.11 -8.83 4.77
C PHE A 40 -10.57 -9.27 4.59
N ASP A 41 -11.11 -9.15 3.37
CA ASP A 41 -12.47 -9.58 3.03
C ASP A 41 -12.67 -11.11 3.24
N LYS A 42 -11.59 -11.91 3.22
CA LYS A 42 -11.66 -13.35 3.58
C LYS A 42 -12.01 -13.57 5.05
N TYR A 43 -11.57 -12.66 5.92
CA TYR A 43 -11.75 -12.74 7.37
C TYR A 43 -12.87 -11.83 7.89
N ASP A 44 -13.38 -10.93 7.05
CA ASP A 44 -14.57 -10.12 7.28
C ASP A 44 -15.71 -10.56 6.34
N PRO A 45 -16.40 -11.68 6.64
CA PRO A 45 -17.52 -12.16 5.82
C PRO A 45 -18.73 -11.22 5.88
N GLU A 46 -18.80 -10.35 6.89
CA GLU A 46 -19.85 -9.35 7.01
C GLU A 46 -19.61 -8.15 6.08
N GLY A 47 -18.34 -7.93 5.68
CA GLY A 47 -17.95 -6.86 4.75
C GLY A 47 -18.15 -5.47 5.33
N PHE A 48 -18.21 -5.33 6.66
CA PHE A 48 -18.29 -4.04 7.34
C PHE A 48 -17.00 -3.23 7.18
N GLY A 49 -15.89 -3.89 6.83
CA GLY A 49 -14.56 -3.33 6.72
C GLY A 49 -13.82 -3.28 8.05
N GLU A 50 -14.27 -4.03 9.06
CA GLU A 50 -13.70 -4.08 10.39
C GLU A 50 -13.80 -5.48 11.01
N ILE A 51 -12.69 -5.94 11.61
CA ILE A 51 -12.58 -7.28 12.23
C ILE A 51 -12.32 -7.09 13.73
N PRO A 52 -13.10 -7.74 14.62
CA PRO A 52 -12.84 -7.71 16.06
C PRO A 52 -11.40 -8.09 16.37
N TRP A 53 -10.79 -7.44 17.37
CA TRP A 53 -9.40 -7.75 17.71
C TRP A 53 -9.22 -9.20 18.16
N ASP A 54 -10.23 -9.79 18.81
CA ASP A 54 -10.19 -11.19 19.24
C ASP A 54 -10.03 -12.13 18.04
N ASP A 55 -10.86 -11.96 17.01
CA ASP A 55 -10.78 -12.72 15.75
C ASP A 55 -9.49 -12.41 14.99
N PHE A 56 -9.12 -11.13 14.93
CA PHE A 56 -7.91 -10.71 14.22
C PHE A 56 -6.65 -11.33 14.83
N VAL A 57 -6.56 -11.43 16.17
CA VAL A 57 -5.42 -12.08 16.85
C VAL A 57 -5.35 -13.57 16.52
N GLU A 58 -6.48 -14.24 16.32
CA GLU A 58 -6.49 -15.61 15.82
C GLU A 58 -5.99 -15.68 14.36
N VAL A 59 -6.46 -14.76 13.51
CA VAL A 59 -6.00 -14.63 12.11
C VAL A 59 -4.48 -14.44 12.05
N LEU A 60 -3.89 -13.58 12.89
CA LEU A 60 -2.43 -13.36 12.94
C LEU A 60 -1.63 -14.65 13.24
N LYS A 61 -2.25 -15.65 13.88
CA LYS A 61 -1.64 -16.96 14.18
C LYS A 61 -1.86 -17.98 13.07
N THR A 62 -2.77 -17.74 12.14
CA THR A 62 -3.04 -18.67 11.04
C THR A 62 -1.85 -18.77 10.09
N PRO A 63 -1.52 -19.97 9.58
CA PRO A 63 -0.40 -20.15 8.66
C PRO A 63 -0.58 -19.37 7.36
N GLU A 64 -1.83 -19.15 6.94
CA GLU A 64 -2.19 -18.37 5.75
C GLU A 64 -1.74 -16.93 5.90
N PHE A 65 -2.09 -16.29 7.02
CA PHE A 65 -1.68 -14.93 7.30
C PHE A 65 -0.17 -14.82 7.49
N VAL A 66 0.48 -15.79 8.14
CA VAL A 66 1.93 -15.80 8.36
C VAL A 66 2.71 -15.96 7.05
N ASN A 67 2.19 -16.71 6.08
CA ASN A 67 2.78 -16.82 4.76
C ASN A 67 2.65 -15.53 3.95
N GLU A 68 1.56 -14.78 4.15
CA GLU A 68 1.31 -13.51 3.45
C GLU A 68 2.00 -12.31 4.10
N VAL A 69 2.14 -12.31 5.43
CA VAL A 69 2.62 -11.18 6.23
C VAL A 69 3.90 -11.54 6.96
N THR A 70 4.95 -10.76 6.71
CA THR A 70 6.24 -10.94 7.38
C THR A 70 6.14 -10.76 8.90
N PRO A 71 6.97 -11.47 9.69
CA PRO A 71 6.90 -11.44 11.15
C PRO A 71 6.99 -10.01 11.71
N ASN A 72 7.87 -9.18 11.15
CA ASN A 72 8.02 -7.78 11.55
C ASN A 72 6.70 -7.00 11.48
N LYS A 73 5.91 -7.17 10.41
CA LYS A 73 4.60 -6.49 10.24
C LYS A 73 3.56 -7.04 11.21
N ARG A 74 3.57 -8.35 11.40
CA ARG A 74 2.68 -9.04 12.32
C ARG A 74 2.93 -8.59 13.76
N ASP A 75 4.18 -8.39 14.16
CA ASP A 75 4.52 -7.82 15.47
C ASP A 75 3.92 -6.42 15.66
N ILE A 76 3.95 -5.57 14.62
CA ILE A 76 3.27 -4.25 14.67
C ILE A 76 1.76 -4.41 14.85
N LEU A 77 1.15 -5.37 14.14
CA LEU A 77 -0.29 -5.64 14.23
C LEU A 77 -0.68 -6.18 15.62
N VAL A 78 0.15 -7.04 16.21
CA VAL A 78 -0.03 -7.54 17.58
C VAL A 78 0.14 -6.40 18.59
N GLU A 79 1.16 -5.56 18.44
CA GLU A 79 1.36 -4.38 19.28
C GLU A 79 0.15 -3.43 19.19
N ARG A 80 -0.36 -3.19 17.99
CA ARG A 80 -1.61 -2.43 17.75
C ARG A 80 -2.83 -3.08 18.39
N ALA A 81 -2.92 -4.40 18.33
CA ALA A 81 -3.98 -5.14 19.00
C ALA A 81 -3.83 -5.05 20.53
N GLN A 82 -2.62 -5.00 21.08
CA GLN A 82 -2.41 -4.85 22.53
C GLN A 82 -2.68 -3.42 23.01
N ASP A 83 -2.21 -2.41 22.27
CA ASP A 83 -2.46 -0.98 22.52
C ASP A 83 -3.78 -0.50 21.88
N ARG A 84 -4.73 -1.44 21.70
CA ARG A 84 -6.00 -1.19 21.03
C ARG A 84 -6.81 -0.13 21.79
N LYS A 85 -7.08 0.99 21.13
CA LYS A 85 -8.07 1.99 21.58
C LYS A 85 -9.47 1.70 21.06
N THR A 86 -9.58 0.79 20.09
CA THR A 86 -10.81 0.40 19.42
C THR A 86 -11.18 -1.04 19.76
N SER A 87 -12.45 -1.41 19.56
CA SER A 87 -12.93 -2.80 19.71
C SER A 87 -12.58 -3.69 18.52
N ALA A 88 -12.30 -3.11 17.35
CA ALA A 88 -11.98 -3.80 16.11
C ALA A 88 -10.87 -3.09 15.33
N ILE A 89 -10.16 -3.82 14.48
CA ILE A 89 -9.24 -3.25 13.50
C ILE A 89 -10.01 -2.96 12.20
N THR A 90 -9.85 -1.75 11.67
CA THR A 90 -10.42 -1.40 10.36
C THR A 90 -9.47 -1.75 9.24
N PHE A 91 -10.00 -1.96 8.04
CA PHE A 91 -9.19 -2.15 6.83
C PHE A 91 -8.16 -1.03 6.65
N GLN A 92 -8.53 0.21 6.97
CA GLN A 92 -7.65 1.36 6.85
C GLN A 92 -6.45 1.26 7.79
N ASP A 93 -6.67 0.86 9.05
CA ASP A 93 -5.57 0.65 10.02
C ASP A 93 -4.67 -0.49 9.61
N PHE A 94 -5.27 -1.60 9.16
CA PHE A 94 -4.52 -2.73 8.62
C PHE A 94 -3.61 -2.30 7.46
N VAL A 95 -4.17 -1.64 6.43
CA VAL A 95 -3.39 -1.16 5.28
C VAL A 95 -2.34 -0.13 5.71
N ASN A 96 -2.62 0.75 6.67
CA ASN A 96 -1.62 1.71 7.14
C ASN A 96 -0.37 1.00 7.72
N VAL A 97 -0.57 -0.07 8.50
CA VAL A 97 0.53 -0.91 9.01
C VAL A 97 1.23 -1.64 7.86
N MET A 98 0.47 -2.19 6.91
CA MET A 98 1.00 -2.95 5.79
C MET A 98 1.72 -2.10 4.74
N SER A 99 1.31 -0.85 4.56
CA SER A 99 1.97 0.14 3.70
C SER A 99 3.15 0.83 4.39
N GLY A 100 3.42 0.52 5.66
CA GLY A 100 4.57 1.08 6.38
C GLY A 100 4.42 2.56 6.69
N LYS A 101 3.18 3.09 6.79
CA LYS A 101 2.91 4.47 7.24
C LYS A 101 3.14 4.58 8.75
N ARG A 102 4.34 4.26 9.22
CA ARG A 102 4.83 4.72 10.51
C ARG A 102 5.27 6.17 10.30
N SER A 103 4.45 7.11 10.75
CA SER A 103 4.96 8.43 11.09
C SER A 103 6.07 8.24 12.12
N ARG A 104 7.33 8.27 11.67
CA ARG A 104 8.50 8.42 12.54
C ARG A 104 8.28 9.73 13.30
N SER A 105 7.96 9.64 14.58
CA SER A 105 8.13 10.74 15.53
C SER A 105 9.55 10.63 16.09
#